data_AF-A0A3A4YUD2-F1
#
_entry.id   AF-A0A3A4YUD2-F1
#
_cell.length_a   1.000
_cell.length_b   1.000
_cell.length_c   1.000
_cell.angle_alpha   90.00
_cell.angle_beta   90.00
_cell.angle_gamma   90.00
#
_symmetry.space_group_name_H-M   'P 1'
#
loop_
_entity.id
_entity.type
_entity.pdbx_description
1 polymer ?
#
loop_
_entity_poly.entity_id
_entity_poly.type
_entity_poly.pdbx_seq_one_letter_code
_entity_poly.pdbx_strand_id
1 'polypeptide(L)'
;MIYEKEKRYIIPFFDVPAERAHMPEISVDERRGNFTEVETGFPEETAIAEAKRCLSCRRCLGCALCWAECKPEAIDFSIPDQELELEFDEVV
;
A
#
# COMPACT_ATOMS: atom_id res chain seq x y z
N MET A 1 -5.45 -33.82 15.70
CA MET A 1 -4.66 -32.63 15.30
C MET A 1 -5.55 -31.74 14.46
N ILE A 2 -5.77 -30.50 14.89
CA ILE A 2 -6.82 -29.59 14.37
C ILE A 2 -6.49 -29.05 12.96
N TYR A 3 -5.33 -29.43 12.40
CA TYR A 3 -4.68 -28.76 11.26
C TYR A 3 -4.86 -29.44 9.89
N GLU A 4 -5.78 -30.40 9.74
CA GLU A 4 -5.96 -31.14 8.47
C GLU A 4 -7.29 -30.90 7.75
N LYS A 5 -8.24 -30.13 8.33
CA LYS A 5 -9.55 -29.91 7.69
C LYS A 5 -9.63 -28.69 6.78
N GLU A 6 -8.74 -27.71 6.91
CA GLU A 6 -8.70 -26.55 6.02
C GLU A 6 -7.29 -26.38 5.45
N LYS A 7 -7.21 -26.11 4.14
CA LYS A 7 -5.94 -25.89 3.44
C LYS A 7 -5.15 -24.84 4.21
N ARG A 8 -3.98 -25.23 4.68
CA ARG A 8 -3.21 -24.74 5.83
C ARG A 8 -2.86 -23.23 5.88
N TYR A 9 -3.34 -22.40 4.96
CA TYR A 9 -2.96 -20.99 4.81
C TYR A 9 -4.05 -20.07 4.22
N ILE A 10 -5.32 -20.50 4.19
CA ILE A 10 -6.42 -19.62 3.75
C ILE A 10 -7.12 -19.09 5.00
N ILE A 11 -6.81 -17.85 5.40
CA ILE A 11 -7.61 -17.15 6.41
C ILE A 11 -8.97 -16.87 5.76
N PRO A 12 -10.09 -17.31 6.36
CA PRO A 12 -11.40 -16.97 5.84
C PRO A 12 -11.66 -15.49 6.12
N PHE A 13 -11.57 -14.68 5.07
CA PHE A 13 -11.97 -13.28 5.11
C PHE A 13 -13.45 -13.19 4.71
N PHE A 14 -14.34 -13.17 5.70
CA PHE A 14 -15.79 -13.19 5.49
C PHE A 14 -16.36 -11.89 4.89
N ASP A 15 -15.52 -10.85 4.81
CA ASP A 15 -15.77 -9.49 4.35
C ASP A 15 -15.09 -9.17 3.01
N VAL A 16 -14.43 -10.13 2.38
CA VAL A 16 -13.70 -9.95 1.12
C VAL A 16 -14.41 -10.73 0.01
N PRO A 17 -14.78 -10.08 -1.11
CA PRO A 17 -14.35 -8.74 -1.52
C PRO A 17 -15.33 -7.62 -1.10
N ALA A 18 -14.85 -6.67 -0.31
CA ALA A 18 -15.47 -5.35 -0.18
C ALA A 18 -15.15 -4.50 -1.43
N GLU A 19 -16.10 -3.69 -1.88
CA GLU A 19 -15.94 -2.75 -3.00
C GLU A 19 -14.84 -1.70 -2.71
N ARG A 20 -14.14 -1.23 -3.75
CA ARG A 20 -13.13 -0.16 -3.59
C ARG A 20 -13.81 1.18 -3.35
N ALA A 21 -13.23 2.02 -2.49
CA ALA A 21 -13.63 3.41 -2.42
C ALA A 21 -13.40 4.11 -3.77
N HIS A 22 -14.37 4.89 -4.22
CA HIS A 22 -14.27 5.69 -5.45
C HIS A 22 -13.43 6.95 -5.17
N MET A 23 -12.36 7.18 -5.94
CA MET A 23 -11.52 8.37 -5.81
C MET A 23 -12.36 9.63 -6.12
N PRO A 24 -12.40 10.62 -5.22
CA PRO A 24 -13.03 11.90 -5.53
C PRO A 24 -12.26 12.61 -6.64
N GLU A 25 -12.98 13.14 -7.63
CA GLU A 25 -12.43 13.87 -8.77
C GLU A 25 -13.20 15.15 -8.99
N ILE A 26 -12.52 16.20 -9.48
CA ILE A 26 -13.20 17.37 -10.03
C ILE A 26 -13.94 17.02 -11.33
N SER A 27 -15.01 17.76 -11.64
CA SER A 27 -15.81 17.46 -12.83
C SER A 27 -15.03 17.69 -14.13
N VAL A 28 -15.52 17.08 -15.21
CA VAL A 28 -14.94 17.26 -16.55
C VAL A 28 -14.94 18.72 -16.98
N ASP A 29 -15.98 19.47 -16.65
CA ASP A 29 -16.07 20.88 -17.01
C ASP A 29 -15.12 21.75 -16.19
N GLU A 30 -14.90 21.41 -14.91
CA GLU A 30 -13.94 22.12 -14.05
C GLU A 30 -12.48 21.84 -14.41
N ARG A 31 -12.13 20.62 -14.85
CA ARG A 31 -10.74 20.28 -15.20
C ARG A 31 -10.30 20.75 -16.60
N ARG A 32 -11.20 21.35 -17.38
CA ARG A 32 -10.89 21.84 -18.73
C ARG A 32 -10.22 23.20 -18.67
N GLY A 33 -9.11 23.34 -19.42
CA GLY A 33 -8.45 24.63 -19.64
C GLY A 33 -7.59 25.13 -18.48
N ASN A 34 -7.25 24.25 -17.53
CA ASN A 34 -6.32 24.52 -16.45
C ASN A 34 -5.42 23.30 -16.17
N PHE A 35 -4.57 23.43 -15.16
CA PHE A 35 -3.61 22.41 -14.71
C PHE A 35 -3.89 21.98 -13.26
N THR A 36 -5.13 22.13 -12.80
CA THR A 36 -5.54 21.71 -11.45
C THR A 36 -5.53 20.18 -11.37
N GLU A 37 -5.07 19.64 -10.24
CA GLU A 37 -5.08 18.20 -9.98
C GLU A 37 -6.50 17.64 -10.07
N VAL A 38 -6.65 16.51 -10.76
CA VAL A 38 -7.96 15.93 -11.05
C VAL A 38 -8.48 15.10 -9.87
N GLU A 39 -7.65 14.20 -9.37
CA GLU A 39 -7.95 13.38 -8.18
C GLU A 39 -7.67 14.21 -6.93
N THR A 40 -8.68 14.46 -6.11
CA THR A 40 -8.55 15.37 -4.96
C THR A 40 -8.14 14.65 -3.67
N GLY A 41 -7.88 13.34 -3.75
CA GLY A 41 -7.57 12.50 -2.60
C GLY A 41 -8.80 12.11 -1.77
N PHE A 42 -8.62 11.10 -0.92
CA PHE A 42 -9.67 10.65 0.00
C PHE A 42 -9.76 11.55 1.23
N PRO A 43 -10.98 11.81 1.76
CA PRO A 43 -11.16 12.23 3.13
C PRO A 43 -10.55 11.22 4.09
N GLU A 44 -10.07 11.67 5.24
CA GLU A 44 -9.36 10.83 6.22
C GLU A 44 -10.12 9.55 6.58
N GLU A 45 -11.43 9.65 6.83
CA GLU A 45 -12.29 8.50 7.15
C GLU A 45 -12.28 7.44 6.04
N THR A 46 -12.43 7.88 4.78
CA THR A 46 -12.40 7.00 3.60
C THR A 46 -11.02 6.40 3.39
N ALA A 47 -9.96 7.17 3.59
CA ALA A 47 -8.58 6.69 3.50
C ALA A 47 -8.31 5.57 4.51
N ILE A 48 -8.73 5.75 5.76
CA ILE A 48 -8.62 4.75 6.83
C ILE A 48 -9.44 3.49 6.48
N ALA A 49 -10.66 3.66 5.98
CA ALA A 49 -11.50 2.53 5.57
C ALA A 49 -10.88 1.73 4.42
N GLU A 50 -10.34 2.41 3.40
CA GLU A 50 -9.66 1.77 2.28
C GLU A 50 -8.37 1.05 2.73
N ALA A 51 -7.59 1.66 3.64
CA ALA A 51 -6.39 1.03 4.20
C ALA A 51 -6.70 -0.26 4.97
N LYS A 52 -7.84 -0.33 5.67
CA LYS A 52 -8.28 -1.53 6.39
C LYS A 52 -8.63 -2.70 5.48
N ARG A 53 -8.86 -2.47 4.17
CA ARG A 53 -9.05 -3.56 3.19
C ARG A 53 -7.75 -4.31 2.88
N CYS A 54 -6.60 -3.81 3.33
CA CYS A 54 -5.33 -4.50 3.20
C CYS A 54 -5.34 -5.82 3.97
N LEU A 55 -5.17 -6.94 3.26
CA LEU A 55 -5.07 -8.28 3.87
C LEU A 55 -3.80 -8.49 4.70
N SER A 56 -2.91 -7.49 4.78
CA SER A 56 -1.56 -7.60 5.34
C SER A 56 -0.81 -8.84 4.83
N CYS A 57 -1.13 -9.28 3.61
CA CYS A 57 -0.65 -10.55 3.05
C CYS A 57 0.83 -10.51 2.66
N ARG A 58 1.44 -9.32 2.63
CA ARG A 58 2.87 -9.13 2.34
C ARG A 58 3.71 -9.55 3.54
N ARG A 59 3.96 -10.85 3.65
CA ARG A 59 5.31 -11.29 4.00
C ARG A 59 6.13 -11.23 2.72
N CYS A 60 7.27 -10.54 2.74
CA CYS A 60 8.29 -10.79 1.74
C CYS A 60 8.61 -12.29 1.78
N LEU A 61 8.41 -13.00 0.68
CA LEU A 61 8.73 -14.43 0.56
C LEU A 61 10.10 -14.64 -0.11
N GLY A 62 10.89 -13.57 -0.28
CA GLY A 62 12.21 -13.63 -0.90
C GLY A 62 12.21 -13.94 -2.41
N CYS A 63 11.12 -13.64 -3.12
CA CYS A 63 10.98 -13.98 -4.55
C CYS A 63 11.78 -13.09 -5.51
N ALA A 64 12.37 -11.98 -5.03
CA ALA A 64 13.16 -11.01 -5.80
C ALA A 64 12.46 -10.36 -7.03
N LEU A 65 11.14 -10.51 -7.19
CA LEU A 65 10.41 -9.89 -8.31
C LEU A 65 10.45 -8.35 -8.29
N CYS A 66 10.51 -7.75 -7.10
CA CYS A 66 10.69 -6.31 -6.97
C CYS A 66 12.01 -5.83 -7.59
N TRP A 67 13.10 -6.58 -7.41
CA TRP A 67 14.40 -6.30 -8.01
C TRP A 67 14.38 -6.48 -9.53
N ALA A 68 13.78 -7.57 -10.00
CA ALA A 68 13.68 -7.85 -11.43
C ALA A 68 12.89 -6.80 -12.23
N GLU A 69 11.85 -6.21 -11.63
CA GLU A 69 11.00 -5.22 -12.30
C GLU A 69 11.49 -3.77 -12.12
N CYS A 70 12.45 -3.53 -11.21
CA CYS A 70 12.95 -2.20 -10.93
C CYS A 70 13.86 -1.70 -12.06
N LYS A 71 13.26 -1.05 -13.08
CA LYS A 71 14.01 -0.45 -14.20
C LYS A 71 15.13 0.53 -13.79
N PRO A 72 14.96 1.34 -12.72
CA PRO A 72 16.04 2.20 -12.24
C PRO A 72 17.14 1.45 -11.47
N GLU A 73 17.03 0.14 -11.27
CA GLU A 73 17.98 -0.70 -10.53
C GLU A 73 18.22 -0.23 -9.08
N ALA A 74 17.18 0.31 -8.44
CA ALA A 74 17.28 0.95 -7.12
C ALA A 74 17.26 -0.01 -5.92
N ILE A 75 17.28 -1.33 -6.15
CA ILE A 75 17.15 -2.34 -5.08
C ILE A 75 18.47 -3.08 -4.92
N ASP A 76 19.06 -3.00 -3.74
CA ASP A 76 20.27 -3.73 -3.37
C ASP A 76 20.02 -4.55 -2.11
N PHE A 77 20.00 -5.88 -2.26
CA PHE A 77 19.79 -6.82 -1.17
C PHE A 77 21.05 -7.07 -0.32
N SER A 78 22.20 -6.52 -0.72
CA SER A 78 23.45 -6.66 0.02
C SER A 78 23.61 -5.62 1.13
N ILE A 79 22.75 -4.59 1.15
CA ILE A 79 22.77 -3.54 2.17
C ILE A 79 22.37 -4.16 3.52
N PRO A 80 23.25 -4.17 4.53
CA PRO A 80 22.91 -4.62 5.86
C PRO A 80 22.05 -3.58 6.58
N ASP A 81 21.28 -4.03 7.57
CA ASP A 81 20.58 -3.14 8.49
C ASP A 81 21.58 -2.21 9.19
N GLN A 82 21.22 -0.93 9.35
CA GLN A 82 22.02 0.07 10.06
C GLN A 82 21.17 0.74 11.12
N GLU A 83 21.72 0.86 12.32
CA GLU A 83 21.18 1.71 13.38
C GLU A 83 21.90 3.07 13.29
N LEU A 84 21.11 4.14 13.19
CA LEU A 84 21.62 5.52 13.13
C LEU A 84 21.15 6.26 14.37
N GLU A 85 22.10 6.78 15.14
CA GLU A 85 21.82 7.82 16.13
C GLU A 85 21.95 9.17 15.44
N LEU A 86 20.84 9.92 15.41
CA LEU A 86 20.76 11.23 14.79
C LEU A 86 20.32 12.24 15.84
N GLU A 87 21.05 13.35 15.92
CA GLU A 87 20.69 14.49 16.74
C GLU A 87 20.02 15.54 15.85
N PHE A 88 18.90 16.09 16.31
CA PHE A 88 18.14 17.13 15.61
C PHE A 88 17.91 18.31 16.55
N ASP A 89 18.02 19.53 16.01
CA ASP A 89 17.83 20.75 16.78
C ASP A 89 16.34 20.98 17.13
N GLU A 90 15.43 20.72 16.17
CA GLU A 90 13.99 20.87 16.35
C GLU A 90 13.23 19.84 15.49
N VAL A 91 12.05 19.41 15.96
CA VAL A 91 11.11 18.60 15.17
C VAL A 91 10.06 19.55 14.60
N VAL A 92 10.01 19.67 13.27
CA VAL A 92 8.99 20.45 12.55
C VAL A 92 7.79 19.60 12.22
#